data_AF-A0A8A1V0V8-F1
#
_entry.id   AF-A0A8A1V0V8-F1
#
_cell.length_a   1.000
_cell.length_b   1.000
_cell.length_c   1.000
_cell.angle_alpha   90.00
_cell.angle_beta   90.00
_cell.angle_gamma   90.00
#
_symmetry.space_group_name_H-M   'P 1'
#
loop_
_entity.id
_entity.type
_entity.pdbx_description
1 polymer ?
#
loop_
_entity_poly.entity_id
_entity_poly.type
_entity_poly.pdbx_seq_one_letter_code
_entity_poly.pdbx_strand_id
1 'polypeptide(L)' 'MDRRVRQLEAIVEPVTGEEARALVSCFGPDDCFGVAGSLLHLIETGPNPVLTDDPGPGANEWVQRLYDRAVCGGLIPGA' A
#
# COMPACT_ATOMS: atom_id res chain seq x y z
N MET A 1 -3.33 2.61 -20.86
CA MET A 1 -3.07 2.30 -19.43
C MET A 1 -2.36 3.45 -18.71
N ASP A 2 -2.11 4.56 -19.39
CA ASP A 2 -1.09 5.56 -19.02
C ASP A 2 -1.54 6.65 -18.03
N ARG A 3 -2.85 6.90 -17.92
CA ARG A 3 -3.34 8.00 -17.06
C ARG A 3 -3.13 7.71 -15.57
N ARG A 4 -3.32 6.46 -15.13
CA ARG A 4 -3.14 6.08 -13.72
C ARG A 4 -1.67 6.10 -13.30
N VAL A 5 -0.78 5.62 -14.16
CA VAL A 5 0.68 5.64 -13.91
C VAL A 5 1.19 7.08 -13.75
N ARG A 6 0.80 7.99 -14.64
CA ARG A 6 1.20 9.42 -14.53
C ARG A 6 0.66 10.12 -13.29
N GLN A 7 -0.50 9.70 -12.78
CA GLN A 7 -1.04 10.24 -11.53
C GLN A 7 -0.25 9.75 -10.31
N LEU A 8 0.27 8.51 -10.37
CA LEU A 8 1.19 7.97 -9.36
C LEU A 8 2.56 8.67 -9.41
N GLU A 9 3.14 8.87 -10.59
CA GLU A 9 4.43 9.58 -10.77
C GLU A 9 4.37 11.06 -10.35
N ALA A 10 3.17 11.65 -10.29
CA ALA A 10 2.98 13.03 -9.83
C ALA A 10 3.01 13.16 -8.29
N ILE A 11 2.96 12.04 -7.56
CA ILE A 11 3.06 12.04 -6.10
C ILE A 11 4.54 12.15 -5.74
N VAL A 12 4.89 13.20 -4.99
CA VAL A 12 6.28 13.44 -4.57
C VAL A 12 6.62 12.49 -3.43
N GLU A 13 7.68 11.69 -3.62
CA GLU A 13 8.23 10.81 -2.59
C GLU A 13 9.18 11.60 -1.65
N PRO A 14 9.23 11.28 -0.35
CA PRO A 14 8.41 10.28 0.35
C PRO A 14 7.00 10.79 0.65
N VAL A 15 6.00 9.90 0.56
CA VAL A 15 4.62 10.22 0.96
C VAL A 15 4.51 10.38 2.48
N THR A 16 3.61 11.25 2.93
CA THR A 16 3.25 11.38 4.35
C THR A 16 2.45 10.18 4.85
N GLY A 17 2.38 10.00 6.17
CA GLY A 17 1.58 8.91 6.76
C GLY A 17 0.07 9.04 6.53
N GLU A 18 -0.43 10.24 6.25
CA GLU A 18 -1.84 10.45 5.85
C GLU A 18 -2.05 10.03 4.39
N GLU A 19 -1.14 10.42 3.50
CA GLU A 19 -1.17 10.01 2.08
C GLU A 19 -1.04 8.49 1.95
N ALA A 20 -0.13 7.87 2.69
CA ALA A 20 0.05 6.42 2.70
C ALA A 20 -1.25 5.68 3.05
N ARG A 21 -1.98 6.14 4.08
CA ARG A 21 -3.28 5.57 4.47
C ARG A 21 -4.37 5.79 3.40
N ALA A 22 -4.40 6.97 2.81
CA ALA A 22 -5.34 7.27 1.72
C ALA A 22 -5.09 6.37 0.50
N LEU A 23 -3.82 6.12 0.15
CA LEU A 23 -3.40 5.28 -0.97
C LEU A 23 -3.72 3.79 -0.74
N VAL A 24 -3.70 3.30 0.51
CA VAL A 24 -4.17 1.93 0.82
C VAL A 24 -5.63 1.74 0.40
N SER A 25 -6.47 2.76 0.55
CA SER A 25 -7.88 2.69 0.15
C SER A 25 -8.08 2.64 -1.38
N CYS A 26 -7.02 2.88 -2.16
CA CYS A 26 -7.04 2.76 -3.62
C CYS A 26 -6.84 1.30 -4.10
N PHE A 27 -6.51 0.36 -3.21
CA PHE A 27 -6.54 -1.07 -3.52
C PHE A 27 -8.01 -1.54 -3.66
N GLY A 28 -8.55 -1.38 -4.86
CA GLY A 28 -9.94 -1.74 -5.19
C GLY A 28 -10.15 -3.24 -5.47
N PRO A 29 -11.41 -3.70 -5.54
CA PRO A 29 -11.78 -5.09 -5.84
C PRO A 29 -11.54 -5.48 -7.31
N ASP A 30 -11.52 -4.49 -8.21
CA ASP A 30 -11.01 -4.67 -9.55
C ASP A 30 -9.49 -4.57 -9.48
N ASP A 31 -8.83 -5.73 -9.49
CA ASP A 31 -7.39 -5.88 -9.66
C ASP A 31 -6.85 -4.76 -10.54
N CYS A 32 -6.13 -3.83 -9.92
CA CYS A 32 -5.42 -2.75 -10.59
C CYS A 32 -4.22 -3.36 -11.35
N PHE A 33 -4.51 -4.22 -12.33
CA PHE A 33 -3.55 -4.93 -13.18
C PHE A 33 -2.59 -3.91 -13.78
N GLY A 34 -1.34 -3.96 -13.29
CA GLY A 34 -0.22 -3.14 -13.73
C GLY A 34 0.18 -1.96 -12.84
N VAL A 35 -0.68 -1.49 -11.91
CA VAL A 35 -0.35 -0.31 -11.05
C VAL A 35 -0.35 -0.59 -9.56
N ALA A 36 -0.92 -1.71 -9.11
CA ALA A 36 -0.97 -2.05 -7.69
C ALA A 36 0.43 -2.23 -7.07
N GLY A 37 1.40 -2.76 -7.83
CA GLY A 37 2.80 -2.83 -7.39
C GLY A 37 3.47 -1.46 -7.24
N SER A 38 3.23 -0.53 -8.17
CA SER A 38 3.74 0.84 -8.07
C SER A 38 3.11 1.60 -6.90
N LEU A 39 1.80 1.42 -6.69
CA LEU A 39 1.08 1.98 -5.55
C LEU A 39 1.64 1.44 -4.22
N LEU A 40 1.90 0.14 -4.16
CA LEU A 40 2.51 -0.49 -2.98
C LEU A 40 3.89 0.10 -2.69
N HIS A 41 4.76 0.22 -3.70
CA HIS A 41 6.08 0.83 -3.53
C HIS A 41 6.02 2.30 -3.11
N LEU A 42 5.07 3.06 -3.66
CA LEU A 42 4.86 4.45 -3.27
C LEU A 42 4.46 4.57 -1.79
N ILE A 43 3.53 3.73 -1.32
CA ILE A 43 3.11 3.69 0.09
C ILE A 43 4.29 3.38 1.00
N GLU A 44 5.16 2.44 0.59
CA GLU A 44 6.35 2.04 1.36
C GLU A 44 7.41 3.15 1.45
N THR A 45 7.38 4.18 0.61
CA THR A 45 8.28 5.35 0.75
C THR A 45 7.94 6.23 1.94
N GLY A 46 6.70 6.13 2.44
CA GLY A 46 6.24 6.86 3.60
C GLY A 46 6.61 6.19 4.93
N PRO A 47 6.14 6.75 6.05
CA PRO A 47 6.36 6.15 7.37
C PRO A 47 5.65 4.80 7.48
N ASN A 48 6.43 3.74 7.70
CA ASN A 48 5.94 2.38 7.94
C ASN A 48 5.93 2.04 9.45
N PRO A 49 5.01 1.18 9.91
CA PRO A 49 4.01 0.48 9.11
C PRO A 49 2.74 1.32 8.91
N VAL A 50 2.17 1.25 7.71
CA VAL A 50 0.92 1.97 7.38
C VAL A 50 -0.30 1.26 7.95
N LEU A 51 -0.26 -0.07 7.98
CA LEU A 51 -1.22 -0.92 8.66
C LEU A 51 -0.69 -1.27 10.06
N THR A 52 -1.53 -1.16 11.08
CA THR A 52 -1.21 -1.54 12.47
C THR A 52 -1.86 -2.84 12.89
N ASP A 53 -2.89 -3.27 12.16
CA ASP A 53 -3.78 -4.37 12.50
C ASP A 53 -3.95 -5.30 11.30
N ASP A 54 -4.23 -6.57 11.58
CA ASP A 54 -4.52 -7.56 10.55
C ASP A 54 -5.74 -7.12 9.71
N PRO A 55 -5.61 -7.03 8.37
CA PRO A 55 -6.68 -6.53 7.53
C PRO A 55 -7.82 -7.54 7.34
N GLY A 56 -7.67 -8.78 7.84
CA GLY A 56 -8.71 -9.81 7.86
C GLY A 56 -8.84 -10.62 6.56
N PRO A 57 -9.52 -11.79 6.62
CA PRO A 57 -9.55 -12.78 5.53
C PRO A 57 -10.28 -12.32 4.25
N GLY A 58 -10.93 -11.15 4.28
CA GLY A 58 -11.61 -10.54 3.13
C GLY A 58 -10.85 -9.36 2.51
N ALA A 59 -9.65 -9.06 3.00
CA ALA A 59 -8.85 -7.95 2.50
C ALA A 59 -8.31 -8.23 1.09
N ASN A 60 -8.14 -7.15 0.32
CA ASN A 60 -7.50 -7.20 -0.98
C ASN A 60 -6.06 -7.76 -0.86
N GLU A 61 -5.61 -8.53 -1.85
CA GLU A 61 -4.31 -9.20 -1.84
C GLU A 61 -3.12 -8.24 -1.60
N TRP A 62 -3.21 -7.00 -2.05
CA TRP A 62 -2.16 -5.99 -1.92
C TRP A 62 -2.13 -5.39 -0.52
N VAL A 63 -3.31 -5.27 0.12
CA VAL A 63 -3.42 -4.86 1.53
C VAL A 63 -2.83 -5.95 2.42
N GLN A 64 -3.15 -7.22 2.15
CA GLN A 64 -2.53 -8.36 2.83
C GLN A 64 -1.01 -8.39 2.65
N ARG A 65 -0.53 -8.21 1.41
CA ARG A 65 0.91 -8.16 1.12
C ARG A 65 1.64 -7.04 1.84
N LEU A 66 1.01 -5.88 2.02
CA LEU A 66 1.60 -4.76 2.75
C LEU A 66 1.71 -5.07 4.25
N TYR A 67 0.68 -5.71 4.83
CA TYR A 67 0.71 -6.20 6.21
C TYR A 67 1.79 -7.27 6.41
N ASP A 68 1.86 -8.28 5.54
CA ASP A 68 2.86 -9.35 5.61
C ASP A 68 4.30 -8.80 5.57
N ARG A 69 4.56 -7.77 4.75
CA ARG A 69 5.86 -7.12 4.70
C ARG A 69 6.21 -6.37 5.98
N ALA A 70 5.23 -5.71 6.58
CA ALA A 70 5.42 -5.04 7.87
C ALA A 70 5.69 -6.05 9.00
N VAL A 71 5.00 -7.20 9.01
CA VAL A 71 5.27 -8.31 9.94
C VAL A 71 6.66 -8.91 9.69
N CYS A 72 7.01 -9.24 8.46
CA CYS A 72 8.33 -9.75 8.09
C CYS A 72 9.46 -8.77 8.43
N GLY A 73 9.19 -7.47 8.32
CA GLY A 73 10.11 -6.39 8.69
C GLY A 73 10.19 -6.13 10.19
N GLY A 74 9.40 -6.81 11.02
CA GLY A 74 9.37 -6.63 12.48
C GLY A 74 8.74 -5.32 12.94
N LEU A 75 8.00 -4.63 12.06
CA LEU A 75 7.32 -3.37 12.37
C LEU A 75 5.99 -3.58 13.10
N ILE A 76 5.38 -4.74 12.87
CA ILE A 76 4.20 -5.22 13.59
C ILE A 76 4.64 -6.47 14.34
N PRO A 77 4.35 -6.59 15.64
CA PRO A 77 4.58 -7.85 16.36
C PRO A 77 3.77 -8.94 15.65
N GLY A 78 4.47 -9.95 15.11
CA GLY A 78 3.82 -11.05 14.42
C GLY A 78 2.76 -11.67 15.33
N ALA A 79 1.54 -11.79 14.81
CA ALA A 79 0.45 -12.51 15.46
C ALA A 79 0.82 -13.97 15.74
#